data_AF-A0A2V7UWF9-F1
#
_entry.id   AF-A0A2V7UWF9-F1
#
_cell.length_a   1.000
_cell.length_b   1.000
_cell.length_c   1.000
_cell.angle_alpha   90.00
_cell.angle_beta   90.00
_cell.angle_gamma   90.00
#
_symmetry.space_group_name_H-M   'P 1'
#
loop_
_entity.id
_entity.type
_entity.pdbx_description
1 polymer ?
#
loop_
_entity_poly.entity_id
_entity_poly.type
_entity_poly.pdbx_seq_one_letter_code
_entity_poly.pdbx_strand_id
1 'polypeptide(L)' 'MNLPGAKLSAPALTDKDRKDLAFGVENGVDYVALSFVRNAADVREAKALIKSLGGAQPLIAKIEKREAIDALDAVLE' A
#
# COMPACT_ATOMS: atom_id res chain seq x y z
N MET A 1 5.64 -13.05 -10.76
CA MET A 1 4.99 -14.32 -11.14
C MET A 1 3.73 -14.48 -10.28
N ASN A 2 2.57 -14.73 -10.89
CA ASN A 2 1.35 -14.98 -10.13
C ASN A 2 1.29 -16.46 -9.74
N LEU A 3 1.17 -16.74 -8.45
CA LEU A 3 1.07 -18.10 -7.90
C LEU A 3 -0.29 -18.25 -7.20
N PRO A 4 -1.33 -18.69 -7.91
CA PRO A 4 -2.64 -18.93 -7.32
C PRO A 4 -2.54 -19.94 -6.15
N GLY A 5 -3.07 -19.58 -4.99
CA GLY A 5 -3.07 -20.44 -3.80
C GLY A 5 -1.79 -20.45 -2.96
N ALA A 6 -0.70 -19.82 -3.42
CA ALA A 6 0.52 -19.70 -2.63
C ALA A 6 0.44 -18.49 -1.69
N LYS A 7 0.62 -18.73 -0.37
CA LYS A 7 0.83 -17.64 0.59
C LYS A 7 2.22 -17.05 0.39
N LEU A 8 2.32 -16.03 -0.46
CA LEU A 8 3.51 -15.22 -0.60
C LEU A 8 3.65 -14.31 0.62
N SER A 9 4.76 -14.47 1.36
CA SER A 9 5.07 -13.70 2.58
C SER A 9 5.62 -12.30 2.32
N ALA A 10 5.70 -11.86 1.06
CA ALA A 10 6.26 -10.57 0.72
C ALA A 10 5.46 -9.43 1.39
N PRO A 11 6.11 -8.44 2.03
CA PRO A 11 5.41 -7.28 2.60
C PRO A 11 4.73 -6.46 1.49
N ALA A 12 3.71 -5.68 1.85
CA ALA A 12 3.02 -4.80 0.89
C ALA A 12 3.90 -3.60 0.46
N LEU A 13 4.89 -3.25 1.28
CA LEU A 13 5.93 -2.27 0.97
C LEU A 13 7.30 -2.94 0.97
N THR A 14 7.93 -2.98 -0.19
CA THR A 14 9.33 -3.35 -0.35
C THR A 14 10.25 -2.17 -0.02
N ASP A 15 11.56 -2.42 0.12
CA ASP A 15 12.55 -1.34 0.29
C ASP A 15 12.56 -0.37 -0.89
N LYS A 16 12.24 -0.85 -2.09
CA LYS A 16 12.08 0.00 -3.28
C LYS A 16 10.86 0.90 -3.13
N ASP A 17 9.71 0.33 -2.73
CA ASP A 17 8.46 1.11 -2.57
C ASP A 17 8.63 2.22 -1.54
N ARG A 18 9.39 1.99 -0.46
CA ARG A 18 9.71 3.04 0.53
C ARG A 18 10.50 4.20 -0.08
N LYS A 19 11.46 3.91 -0.96
CA LYS A 19 12.26 4.92 -1.66
C LYS A 19 11.42 5.69 -2.69
N ASP A 20 10.61 4.97 -3.47
CA ASP A 20 9.71 5.57 -4.46
C ASP A 20 8.68 6.48 -3.77
N LEU A 21 8.15 6.04 -2.61
CA LEU A 21 7.21 6.81 -1.83
C LEU A 21 7.85 8.09 -1.27
N ALA A 22 9.07 8.00 -0.73
CA ALA A 22 9.82 9.18 -0.29
C ALA A 22 10.03 10.18 -1.45
N PHE A 23 10.45 9.68 -2.61
CA PHE A 23 10.60 10.49 -3.82
C PHE A 23 9.28 11.15 -4.24
N GLY A 24 8.18 10.40 -4.25
CA GLY A 24 6.85 10.93 -4.61
C GLY A 24 6.36 11.99 -3.64
N VAL A 25 6.54 11.78 -2.33
CA VAL A 25 6.18 12.76 -1.30
C VAL A 25 7.01 14.04 -1.44
N GLU A 26 8.32 13.92 -1.64
CA GLU A 26 9.23 15.06 -1.86
C GLU A 26 8.84 15.89 -3.09
N ASN A 27 8.37 15.23 -4.15
CA ASN A 27 7.94 15.89 -5.39
C ASN A 27 6.47 16.36 -5.38
N GLY A 28 5.74 16.17 -4.27
CA GLY A 28 4.38 16.66 -4.14
C GLY A 28 3.38 15.98 -5.06
N VAL A 29 3.51 14.67 -5.31
CA VAL A 29 2.52 13.92 -6.10
C VAL A 29 1.12 14.04 -5.50
N ASP A 30 0.08 14.05 -6.34
CA ASP A 30 -1.30 14.25 -5.89
C ASP A 30 -1.88 13.03 -5.15
N TYR A 31 -1.48 11.81 -5.57
CA TYR A 31 -1.99 10.54 -5.05
C TYR A 31 -0.88 9.50 -4.95
N VAL A 32 -1.04 8.57 -4.00
CA VAL A 32 -0.19 7.37 -3.90
C VAL A 32 -1.07 6.14 -4.12
N ALA A 33 -0.68 5.25 -5.04
CA ALA A 33 -1.39 3.99 -5.27
C ALA A 33 -0.60 2.80 -4.69
N LEU A 34 -1.15 2.10 -3.71
CA LEU A 34 -0.53 0.95 -3.06
C LEU A 34 -0.92 -0.34 -3.78
N SER A 35 0.07 -1.05 -4.33
CA SER A 35 -0.13 -2.32 -5.04
C SER A 35 -0.29 -3.50 -4.08
N PHE A 36 -1.00 -4.55 -4.53
CA PHE A 36 -1.11 -5.83 -3.80
C PHE A 36 -1.56 -5.71 -2.33
N VAL A 37 -2.47 -4.78 -2.02
CA VAL A 37 -3.07 -4.68 -0.69
C VAL A 37 -3.73 -6.01 -0.33
N ARG A 38 -3.57 -6.43 0.93
CA ARG A 38 -4.20 -7.65 1.47
C ARG A 38 -5.10 -7.36 2.67
N ASN A 39 -4.82 -6.30 3.42
CA ASN A 39 -5.57 -5.96 4.63
C ASN A 39 -5.39 -4.47 5.01
N ALA A 40 -6.14 -4.03 6.01
CA ALA A 40 -6.09 -2.67 6.55
C ALA A 40 -4.73 -2.26 7.13
N ALA A 41 -3.90 -3.22 7.58
CA ALA A 41 -2.57 -2.91 8.11
C ALA A 41 -1.62 -2.44 7.01
N ASP A 42 -1.67 -3.03 5.81
CA ASP A 42 -0.89 -2.58 4.65
C ASP A 42 -1.19 -1.09 4.32
N VAL A 43 -2.47 -0.72 4.34
CA VAL A 43 -2.95 0.67 4.11
C VAL A 43 -2.47 1.61 5.22
N ARG A 44 -2.63 1.21 6.49
CA ARG A 44 -2.19 2.01 7.64
C ARG A 44 -0.68 2.21 7.65
N GLU A 45 0.09 1.20 7.28
CA GLU A 45 1.55 1.30 7.17
C GLU A 45 1.96 2.34 6.13
N ALA A 46 1.37 2.30 4.92
CA ALA A 46 1.64 3.28 3.88
C ALA A 46 1.21 4.71 4.28
N LYS A 47 0.02 4.88 4.88
CA LYS A 47 -0.44 6.17 5.41
C LYS A 47 0.51 6.72 6.49
N ALA A 48 0.98 5.86 7.40
CA ALA A 48 1.94 6.25 8.43
C ALA A 48 3.28 6.68 7.83
N LEU A 49 3.76 5.97 6.81
CA LEU A 49 4.99 6.31 6.11
C LEU A 49 4.87 7.66 5.37
N ILE A 50 3.79 7.89 4.62
CA ILE A 50 3.50 9.18 3.99
C ILE A 50 3.55 10.31 5.03
N LYS A 51 2.87 10.13 6.17
CA LYS A 51 2.87 11.12 7.25
C LYS A 51 4.25 11.37 7.84
N SER A 52 5.05 10.31 8.03
CA SER A 52 6.42 10.43 8.55
C SER A 52 7.37 11.18 7.60
N LEU A 53 7.06 11.17 6.30
CA LEU A 53 7.77 11.90 5.25
C LEU A 53 7.26 13.35 5.10
N GLY A 54 6.32 13.80 5.93
CA GLY A 54 5.71 15.13 5.86
C GLY A 54 4.60 15.26 4.81
N GLY A 55 4.20 14.14 4.18
CA GLY A 55 3.13 14.09 3.20
C GLY A 55 1.73 13.96 3.81
N ALA A 56 0.73 14.27 2.99
CA ALA A 56 -0.69 14.09 3.30
C ALA A 56 -1.48 13.53 2.10
N GLN A 57 -0.76 12.92 1.14
CA GLN A 57 -1.33 12.39 -0.09
C GLN A 57 -2.43 11.35 0.21
N PRO A 58 -3.59 11.45 -0.45
CA PRO A 58 -4.59 10.39 -0.42
C PRO A 58 -4.01 9.09 -0.97
N LEU A 59 -4.34 7.99 -0.32
CA LEU A 59 -3.89 6.65 -0.69
C LEU A 59 -5.01 5.91 -1.44
N ILE A 60 -4.68 5.35 -2.60
CA ILE A 60 -5.54 4.49 -3.41
C ILE A 60 -5.08 3.04 -3.23
N ALA A 61 -5.91 2.19 -2.63
CA ALA A 61 -5.61 0.77 -2.49
C ALA A 61 -5.92 0.00 -3.78
N LYS A 62 -4.94 -0.71 -4.34
CA LYS A 62 -5.14 -1.59 -5.50
C LYS A 62 -5.51 -3.00 -5.04
N ILE A 63 -6.75 -3.40 -5.32
CA ILE A 63 -7.31 -4.69 -4.92
C ILE A 63 -6.93 -5.75 -5.97
N GLU A 64 -5.90 -6.53 -5.67
CA GLU A 64 -5.33 -7.56 -6.56
C GLU A 64 -5.24 -8.95 -5.90
N LYS A 65 -5.58 -9.04 -4.61
CA LYS A 65 -5.46 -10.23 -3.77
C LYS A 65 -6.83 -10.64 -3.22
N ARG A 66 -7.04 -11.94 -3.06
CA ARG A 66 -8.30 -12.47 -2.53
C ARG A 66 -8.53 -12.01 -1.09
N GLU A 67 -7.46 -11.96 -0.31
CA GLU A 67 -7.44 -11.51 1.07
C GLU A 67 -7.97 -10.09 1.22
N ALA A 68 -7.66 -9.20 0.28
CA ALA A 68 -8.19 -7.84 0.29
C ALA A 68 -9.67 -7.75 -0.06
N ILE A 69 -10.20 -8.70 -0.84
CA ILE A 69 -11.64 -8.80 -1.08
C ILE A 69 -12.33 -9.29 0.20
N ASP A 70 -11.76 -10.30 0.86
CA ASP A 70 -12.33 -10.87 2.08
C ASP A 70 -12.26 -9.87 3.27
N ALA A 71 -11.32 -8.92 3.24
CA ALA A 71 -11.15 -7.85 4.24
C ALA A 71 -11.53 -6.45 3.71
N LEU A 72 -12.38 -6.36 2.67
CA LEU A 72 -12.60 -5.13 1.92
C LEU A 72 -13.09 -3.97 2.79
N ASP A 73 -14.08 -4.21 3.66
CA ASP A 73 -14.64 -3.16 4.52
C ASP A 73 -13.55 -2.52 5.40
N ALA A 74 -12.70 -3.34 6.01
CA ALA A 74 -11.59 -2.86 6.83
C ALA A 74 -10.50 -2.14 6.02
N VAL A 75 -10.34 -2.48 4.72
CA VAL A 75 -9.42 -1.77 3.81
C VAL A 75 -9.94 -0.38 3.45
N LEU A 76 -11.26 -0.19 3.43
CA LEU A 76 -11.92 1.08 3.07
C LEU A 76 -12.03 2.07 4.26
N GLU A 77 -11.92 1.59 5.50
CA GLU A 77 -11.87 2.42 6.72
C GLU A 77 -10.53 3.18 6.91
#